data_AF-A0A7W3NFP5-F1
#
_entry.id   AF-A0A7W3NFP5-F1
#
_cell.length_a   1.000
_cell.length_b   1.000
_cell.length_c   1.000
_cell.angle_alpha   90.00
_cell.angle_beta   90.00
_cell.angle_gamma   90.00
#
_symmetry.space_group_name_H-M   'P 1'
#
loop_
_entity.id
_entity.type
_entity.pdbx_description
1 polymer ?
#
loop_
_entity_poly.entity_id
_entity_poly.type
_entity_poly.pdbx_seq_one_letter_code
_entity_poly.pdbx_strand_id
1 'polypeptide(L)'
;MINLYTTTSCNSCRKAKAWFEENQIDYIERNISHDPLKEDEIKSILSMTEKGTDEIISTRSKILQKLNIEIDTLSLQELYKLLRTHPTILRRPIIQDEKMLQIGYKEEEIRVFIPRRLRTFTIIEQSTVDNHWRVIEERLTDTFTSKLDCNKRHRQCSKAYVSDSKNE
;
A
#
# COMPACT_ATOMS: atom_id res chain seq x y z
N MET A 1 1.23 21.82 4.96
CA MET A 1 -0.20 21.59 4.65
C MET A 1 -0.26 20.54 3.56
N ILE A 2 -1.13 19.52 3.69
CA ILE A 2 -1.11 18.34 2.82
C ILE A 2 -1.91 18.62 1.53
N ASN A 3 -1.26 18.44 0.39
CA ASN A 3 -1.85 18.49 -0.94
C ASN A 3 -2.02 17.07 -1.49
N LEU A 4 -3.25 16.74 -1.88
CA LEU A 4 -3.61 15.45 -2.47
C LEU A 4 -3.99 15.64 -3.94
N TYR A 5 -3.12 15.18 -4.83
CA TYR A 5 -3.34 15.22 -6.27
C TYR A 5 -4.04 13.95 -6.74
N THR A 6 -5.25 14.10 -7.29
CA THR A 6 -6.15 12.99 -7.66
C THR A 6 -6.59 13.05 -9.12
N THR A 7 -7.21 11.97 -9.57
CA THR A 7 -7.98 11.93 -10.82
C THR A 7 -9.28 11.17 -10.59
N THR A 8 -10.30 11.44 -11.40
CA THR A 8 -11.65 10.88 -11.26
C THR A 8 -11.68 9.33 -11.30
N SER A 9 -10.92 8.70 -12.20
CA SER A 9 -10.97 7.25 -12.46
C SER A 9 -9.87 6.44 -11.76
N CYS A 10 -9.58 6.74 -10.49
CA CYS A 10 -8.45 6.16 -9.77
C CYS A 10 -8.86 5.48 -8.44
N ASN A 11 -8.73 4.15 -8.37
CA ASN A 11 -9.01 3.37 -7.16
C ASN A 11 -8.11 3.75 -5.99
N SER A 12 -6.80 3.85 -6.24
CA SER A 12 -5.81 4.23 -5.22
C SER A 12 -6.08 5.62 -4.65
N CYS A 13 -6.59 6.54 -5.47
CA CYS A 13 -6.95 7.89 -5.04
C CYS A 13 -8.16 7.88 -4.11
N ARG A 14 -9.18 7.04 -4.40
CA ARG A 14 -10.32 6.84 -3.50
C ARG A 14 -9.89 6.28 -2.14
N LYS A 15 -8.97 5.32 -2.14
CA LYS A 15 -8.40 4.75 -0.91
C LYS A 15 -7.64 5.80 -0.09
N ALA A 16 -6.81 6.61 -0.73
CA ALA A 16 -6.07 7.67 -0.05
C ALA A 16 -7.01 8.70 0.60
N LYS A 17 -8.06 9.14 -0.12
CA LYS A 17 -9.07 10.04 0.45
C LYS A 17 -9.77 9.44 1.66
N ALA A 18 -10.30 8.23 1.52
CA ALA A 18 -10.97 7.52 2.61
C ALA A 18 -10.06 7.43 3.84
N TRP A 19 -8.78 7.12 3.64
CA TRP A 19 -7.81 7.07 4.73
C TRP A 19 -7.62 8.43 5.42
N PHE A 20 -7.50 9.54 4.66
CA PHE A 20 -7.39 10.87 5.26
C PHE A 20 -8.67 11.28 6.02
N GLU A 21 -9.85 10.97 5.47
CA GLU A 21 -11.15 11.22 6.10
C GLU A 21 -11.31 10.42 7.40
N GLU A 22 -10.99 9.13 7.39
CA GLU A 22 -11.04 8.24 8.56
C GLU A 22 -10.09 8.70 9.68
N ASN A 23 -8.91 9.20 9.31
CA ASN A 23 -7.91 9.69 10.27
C ASN A 23 -8.11 11.17 10.65
N GLN A 24 -9.15 11.84 10.12
CA GLN A 24 -9.49 13.26 10.37
C GLN A 24 -8.29 14.19 10.14
N ILE A 25 -7.57 13.96 9.04
CA ILE A 25 -6.41 14.77 8.65
C ILE A 25 -6.86 15.76 7.58
N ASP A 26 -6.58 17.04 7.82
CA ASP A 26 -6.88 18.09 6.84
C ASP A 26 -5.98 17.99 5.60
N TYR A 27 -6.60 18.00 4.42
CA TYR A 27 -5.91 18.01 3.13
C TYR A 27 -6.63 18.88 2.11
N ILE A 28 -5.86 19.36 1.13
CA ILE A 28 -6.37 20.07 -0.04
C ILE A 28 -6.39 19.09 -1.20
N GLU A 29 -7.58 18.80 -1.73
CA GLU A 29 -7.70 18.00 -2.94
C GLU A 29 -7.53 18.86 -4.19
N ARG A 30 -6.69 18.39 -5.12
CA ARG A 30 -6.62 18.95 -6.48
C ARG A 30 -6.70 17.85 -7.53
N ASN A 31 -7.61 18.01 -8.49
CA ASN A 31 -7.77 17.05 -9.56
C ASN A 31 -6.92 17.43 -10.79
N ILE A 32 -5.85 16.67 -11.03
CA ILE A 32 -4.88 16.94 -12.09
C ILE A 32 -5.42 16.69 -13.50
N SER A 33 -6.59 16.05 -13.62
CA SER A 33 -7.25 15.85 -14.92
C SER A 33 -8.01 17.09 -15.38
N HIS A 34 -8.52 17.89 -14.46
CA HIS A 34 -9.24 19.13 -14.77
C HIS A 34 -8.31 20.34 -14.71
N ASP A 35 -7.41 20.35 -13.73
CA ASP A 35 -6.46 21.42 -13.50
C ASP A 35 -5.03 20.86 -13.51
N PRO A 36 -4.32 20.91 -14.66
CA PRO A 36 -3.00 20.32 -14.80
C PRO A 36 -1.96 21.00 -13.89
N LEU A 37 -0.94 20.24 -13.50
CA LEU A 37 0.15 20.75 -12.66
C LEU A 37 0.91 21.87 -13.36
N LYS A 38 1.23 22.92 -12.61
CA LYS A 38 2.11 24.00 -13.06
C LYS A 38 3.56 23.52 -13.04
N GLU A 39 4.40 24.21 -13.80
CA GLU A 39 5.82 23.86 -13.88
C GLU A 39 6.52 23.94 -12.52
N ASP A 40 6.18 24.94 -11.71
CA ASP A 40 6.74 25.11 -10.37
C ASP A 40 6.36 23.99 -9.41
N GLU A 41 5.15 23.45 -9.55
CA GLU A 41 4.67 22.30 -8.75
C GLU A 41 5.38 21.02 -9.18
N ILE A 42 5.55 20.81 -10.48
CA ILE A 42 6.29 19.65 -11.00
C ILE A 42 7.76 19.71 -10.53
N LYS A 43 8.38 20.90 -10.56
CA LYS A 43 9.74 21.12 -10.01
C LYS A 43 9.80 20.81 -8.53
N SER A 44 8.82 21.27 -7.75
CA SER A 44 8.74 20.99 -6.31
C SER A 44 8.64 19.48 -6.06
N ILE A 45 7.77 18.77 -6.76
CA ILE A 45 7.61 17.32 -6.62
C ILE A 45 8.93 16.61 -6.98
N LEU A 46 9.56 16.96 -8.10
CA LEU A 46 10.84 16.37 -8.52
C LEU A 46 11.98 16.64 -7.54
N SER A 47 11.98 17.80 -6.86
CA SER A 47 13.02 18.10 -5.87
C SER A 47 12.95 17.24 -4.61
N MET A 48 11.79 16.62 -4.36
CA MET A 48 11.54 15.77 -3.20
C MET A 48 11.72 14.28 -3.50
N THR A 49 11.89 13.88 -4.76
CA THR A 49 12.08 12.47 -5.12
C THR A 49 13.53 12.04 -5.02
N GLU A 50 13.75 10.78 -4.63
CA GLU A 50 15.09 10.21 -4.56
C GLU A 50 15.51 9.62 -5.91
N LYS A 51 14.56 9.02 -6.63
CA LYS A 51 14.79 8.36 -7.93
C LYS A 51 14.46 9.25 -9.12
N GLY A 52 14.24 10.54 -8.89
CA GLY A 52 13.95 11.51 -9.94
C GLY A 52 12.62 11.23 -10.65
N THR A 53 12.67 11.11 -11.98
CA THR A 53 11.52 11.04 -12.88
C THR A 53 10.82 9.68 -12.88
N ASP A 54 11.54 8.60 -12.60
CA ASP A 54 11.02 7.22 -12.63
C ASP A 54 9.98 6.94 -11.56
N GLU A 55 10.09 7.66 -10.45
CA GLU A 55 9.16 7.54 -9.33
C GLU A 55 7.80 8.16 -9.67
N ILE A 56 7.83 9.29 -10.35
CA ILE A 56 6.64 10.10 -10.67
C ILE A 56 5.93 9.55 -11.90
N ILE A 57 6.68 9.00 -12.86
CA ILE A 57 6.12 8.58 -14.14
C ILE A 57 5.71 7.11 -14.11
N SER A 58 4.54 6.82 -14.69
CA SER A 58 4.07 5.46 -14.92
C SER A 58 4.59 4.95 -16.26
N THR A 59 5.62 4.11 -16.21
CA THR A 59 6.16 3.38 -17.38
C THR A 59 5.12 2.47 -18.06
N ARG A 60 4.07 2.09 -17.32
CA ARG A 60 2.96 1.26 -17.82
C ARG A 60 1.87 2.05 -18.54
N SER A 61 2.01 3.36 -18.67
CA SER A 61 0.98 4.19 -19.29
C SER A 61 0.90 3.93 -20.80
N LYS A 62 -0.32 3.68 -21.30
CA LYS A 62 -0.58 3.44 -22.73
C LYS A 62 -0.17 4.63 -23.61
N ILE A 63 -0.18 5.85 -23.04
CA ILE A 63 0.18 7.07 -23.77
C ILE A 63 1.68 7.09 -24.05
N LEU A 64 2.51 6.75 -23.06
CA LEU A 64 3.95 6.67 -23.25
C LEU A 64 4.31 5.63 -24.32
N GLN A 65 3.66 4.47 -24.30
CA GLN A 65 3.83 3.42 -25.32
C GLN A 65 3.40 3.88 -26.73
N LYS A 66 2.30 4.65 -26.84
CA LYS A 66 1.82 5.18 -28.13
C LYS A 66 2.76 6.23 -28.73
N LEU A 67 3.38 7.04 -27.88
CA LEU A 67 4.30 8.09 -28.31
C LEU A 67 5.71 7.53 -28.60
N ASN A 68 6.02 6.32 -28.12
CA ASN A 68 7.33 5.66 -28.27
C ASN A 68 8.49 6.55 -27.82
N ILE A 69 8.31 7.24 -26.70
CA ILE A 69 9.28 8.18 -26.14
C ILE A 69 10.02 7.50 -24.98
N GLU A 70 11.36 7.60 -25.00
CA GLU A 70 12.21 7.22 -23.88
C GLU A 70 12.40 8.42 -22.93
N ILE A 71 11.97 8.28 -21.69
CA ILE A 71 11.98 9.37 -20.70
C ILE A 71 13.40 9.86 -20.42
N ASP A 72 14.38 8.95 -20.40
CA ASP A 72 15.78 9.26 -20.11
C ASP A 72 16.45 10.12 -21.19
N THR A 73 15.88 10.15 -22.40
CA THR A 73 16.38 10.96 -23.52
C THR A 73 15.80 12.36 -23.58
N LEU A 74 14.72 12.62 -22.83
CA LEU A 74 14.02 13.89 -22.86
C LEU A 74 14.76 14.96 -22.05
N SER A 75 14.76 16.19 -22.56
CA SER A 75 15.12 17.33 -21.73
C SER A 75 14.06 17.60 -20.65
N LEU A 76 14.45 18.22 -19.53
CA LEU A 76 13.51 18.57 -18.46
C LEU A 76 12.35 19.45 -18.95
N GLN A 77 12.61 20.36 -19.90
CA GLN A 77 11.57 21.23 -20.46
C GLN A 77 10.54 20.44 -21.29
N GLU A 78 11.00 19.49 -22.10
CA GLU A 78 10.12 18.61 -22.87
C GLU A 78 9.30 17.71 -21.95
N LEU A 79 9.92 17.22 -20.86
CA LEU A 79 9.23 16.45 -19.85
C LEU A 79 8.10 17.26 -19.19
N TYR A 80 8.35 18.53 -18.81
CA TYR A 80 7.32 19.39 -18.22
C TYR A 80 6.16 19.61 -19.20
N LYS A 81 6.46 19.80 -20.48
CA LYS A 81 5.44 19.92 -21.53
C LYS A 81 4.63 18.63 -21.65
N LEU A 82 5.29 17.48 -21.67
CA LEU A 82 4.66 16.16 -21.74
C LEU A 82 3.69 15.94 -20.57
N LEU A 83 4.13 16.23 -19.35
CA LEU A 83 3.32 16.06 -18.14
C LEU A 83 2.10 17.00 -18.10
N ARG A 84 2.24 18.23 -18.61
CA ARG A 84 1.12 19.17 -18.75
C ARG A 84 0.12 18.74 -19.81
N THR A 85 0.58 18.23 -20.95
CA THR A 85 -0.31 17.77 -22.03
C THR A 85 -1.00 16.45 -21.68
N HIS A 86 -0.31 15.57 -20.94
CA HIS A 86 -0.78 14.23 -20.60
C HIS A 86 -0.61 13.92 -19.10
N PRO A 87 -1.44 14.51 -18.22
CA PRO A 87 -1.35 14.30 -16.77
C PRO A 87 -1.59 12.84 -16.35
N THR A 88 -2.22 12.03 -17.20
CA THR A 88 -2.46 10.61 -16.96
C THR A 88 -1.20 9.74 -16.95
N ILE A 89 -0.08 10.26 -17.45
CA ILE A 89 1.24 9.59 -17.41
C ILE A 89 1.78 9.53 -15.98
N LEU A 90 1.36 10.46 -15.12
CA LEU A 90 1.75 10.52 -13.72
C LEU A 90 1.19 9.34 -12.93
N ARG A 91 2.01 8.80 -12.03
CA ARG A 91 1.55 7.92 -10.96
C ARG A 91 0.68 8.70 -9.99
N ARG A 92 -0.37 8.04 -9.51
CA ARG A 92 -1.44 8.66 -8.73
C ARG A 92 -1.89 7.70 -7.62
N PRO A 93 -2.33 8.20 -6.45
CA PRO A 93 -2.33 9.61 -6.02
C PRO A 93 -0.91 10.14 -5.78
N ILE A 94 -0.72 11.45 -5.84
CA ILE A 94 0.51 12.11 -5.34
C ILE A 94 0.10 12.87 -4.08
N ILE A 95 0.77 12.58 -2.98
CA ILE A 95 0.52 13.19 -1.67
C ILE A 95 1.76 13.98 -1.31
N GLN A 96 1.62 15.28 -1.18
CA GLN A 96 2.73 16.18 -0.91
C GLN A 96 2.44 16.99 0.35
N ASP A 97 3.37 16.99 1.29
CA ASP A 97 3.44 17.95 2.38
C ASP A 97 4.75 18.75 2.25
N GLU A 98 5.03 19.66 3.19
CA GLU A 98 6.24 20.47 3.20
C GLU A 98 7.53 19.65 3.28
N LYS A 99 7.48 18.46 3.89
CA LYS A 99 8.65 17.62 4.19
C LYS A 99 8.59 16.23 3.59
N MET A 100 7.39 15.79 3.21
CA MET A 100 7.14 14.40 2.83
C MET A 100 6.47 14.39 1.47
N LEU A 101 6.92 13.46 0.62
CA LEU A 101 6.30 13.16 -0.65
C LEU A 101 5.99 11.66 -0.67
N GLN A 102 4.77 11.30 -1.07
CA GLN A 102 4.39 9.92 -1.35
C GLN A 102 3.74 9.84 -2.72
N ILE A 103 4.21 8.87 -3.51
CA ILE A 103 3.67 8.60 -4.84
C ILE A 103 3.01 7.23 -4.84
N GLY A 104 1.71 7.21 -5.14
CA GLY A 104 0.86 6.05 -5.02
C GLY A 104 0.21 5.94 -3.64
N TYR A 105 -0.63 4.92 -3.46
CA TYR A 105 -1.25 4.61 -2.17
C TYR A 105 -0.70 3.30 -1.65
N LYS A 106 -0.14 3.35 -0.44
CA LYS A 106 0.20 2.19 0.35
C LYS A 106 -0.10 2.49 1.81
N GLU A 107 -0.86 1.60 2.43
CA GLU A 107 -1.47 1.81 3.75
C GLU A 107 -0.44 2.02 4.87
N GLU A 108 0.71 1.35 4.80
CA GLU A 108 1.77 1.55 5.80
C GLU A 108 2.54 2.85 5.59
N GLU A 109 2.76 3.25 4.34
CA GLU A 109 3.56 4.44 4.03
C GLU A 109 2.77 5.74 4.25
N ILE A 110 1.45 5.72 4.07
CA ILE A 110 0.61 6.93 4.24
C ILE A 110 0.53 7.38 5.72
N ARG A 111 0.83 6.49 6.67
CA ARG A 111 0.88 6.82 8.11
C ARG A 111 1.91 7.90 8.44
N VAL A 112 2.88 8.16 7.58
CA VAL A 112 3.87 9.24 7.79
C VAL A 112 3.23 10.62 7.89
N PHE A 113 2.06 10.81 7.26
CA PHE A 113 1.28 12.05 7.26
C PHE A 113 0.48 12.28 8.56
N ILE A 114 0.49 11.34 9.51
CA ILE A 114 -0.14 11.53 10.82
C ILE A 114 0.65 12.60 11.60
N PRO A 115 -0.02 13.66 12.09
CA PRO A 115 0.61 14.70 12.92
C PRO A 115 1.32 14.12 14.14
N ARG A 116 2.48 14.69 14.51
CA ARG A 116 3.30 14.21 15.65
C ARG A 116 2.50 14.02 16.95
N ARG A 117 1.52 14.89 17.21
CA ARG A 117 0.66 14.84 18.41
C ARG A 117 -0.18 13.55 18.48
N LEU A 118 -0.57 12.99 17.34
CA LEU A 118 -1.45 11.84 17.25
C LEU A 118 -0.70 10.51 17.15
N ARG A 119 0.61 10.54 16.81
CA ARG A 119 1.42 9.32 16.64
C ARG A 119 1.50 8.45 17.89
N THR A 120 1.53 9.04 19.08
CA THR A 120 1.60 8.26 20.33
C THR A 120 0.37 7.37 20.52
N PHE A 121 -0.82 7.83 20.12
CA PHE A 121 -2.05 7.03 20.26
C PHE A 121 -2.13 5.91 19.22
N THR A 122 -1.76 6.20 17.96
CA THR A 122 -1.82 5.21 16.87
C THR A 122 -0.86 4.03 17.09
N ILE A 123 0.34 4.29 17.62
CA ILE A 123 1.34 3.24 17.91
C ILE A 123 0.85 2.33 19.05
N ILE A 124 0.21 2.89 20.07
CA ILE A 124 -0.31 2.12 21.20
C ILE A 124 -1.44 1.20 20.73
N GLU A 125 -2.42 1.70 19.97
CA GLU A 125 -3.52 0.88 19.44
C GLU A 125 -3.03 -0.28 18.58
N GLN A 126 -2.10 -0.04 17.66
CA GLN A 126 -1.51 -1.11 16.84
C GLN A 126 -0.78 -2.14 17.69
N SER A 127 0.04 -1.69 18.66
CA SER A 127 0.76 -2.60 19.54
C SER A 127 -0.19 -3.46 20.39
N THR A 128 -1.34 -2.93 20.82
CA THR A 128 -2.34 -3.73 21.55
C THR A 128 -3.02 -4.75 20.67
N VAL A 129 -3.29 -4.44 19.40
CA VAL A 129 -3.89 -5.40 18.44
C VAL A 129 -2.89 -6.49 18.07
N ASP A 130 -1.63 -6.13 17.80
CA ASP A 130 -0.56 -7.09 17.46
C ASP A 130 -0.28 -8.04 18.64
N ASN A 131 -0.19 -7.49 19.86
CA ASN A 131 0.00 -8.30 21.06
C ASN A 131 -1.21 -9.21 21.32
N HIS A 132 -2.43 -8.75 21.05
CA HIS A 132 -3.64 -9.55 21.20
C HIS A 132 -3.66 -10.73 20.21
N TRP A 133 -3.32 -10.48 18.93
CA TRP A 133 -3.26 -11.54 17.91
C TRP A 133 -2.21 -12.60 18.25
N ARG A 134 -1.03 -12.18 18.73
CA ARG A 134 0.03 -13.10 19.16
C ARG A 134 -0.42 -14.02 20.31
N VAL A 135 -1.18 -13.48 21.26
CA VAL A 135 -1.76 -14.27 22.37
C VAL A 135 -2.82 -15.26 21.87
N ILE A 136 -3.59 -14.90 20.83
CA ILE A 136 -4.55 -15.81 20.20
C ILE A 136 -3.81 -16.92 19.44
N GLU A 137 -2.78 -16.60 18.67
CA GLU A 137 -1.98 -17.61 17.95
C GLU A 137 -1.33 -18.61 18.90
N GLU A 138 -0.71 -18.14 20.00
CA GLU A 138 -0.14 -19.03 21.02
C GLU A 138 -1.22 -19.98 21.62
N ARG A 139 -2.42 -19.46 21.94
CA ARG A 139 -3.54 -20.27 22.46
C ARG A 139 -4.09 -21.29 21.45
N LEU A 140 -4.09 -20.97 20.16
CA LEU A 140 -4.52 -21.89 19.11
C LEU A 140 -3.49 -23.00 18.88
N THR A 141 -2.20 -22.73 19.06
CA THR A 141 -1.16 -23.78 19.00
C THR A 141 -1.16 -24.72 20.20
N ASP A 142 -1.48 -24.22 21.41
CA ASP A 142 -1.56 -25.04 22.63
C ASP A 142 -2.79 -25.98 22.65
N THR A 143 -3.89 -25.58 22.01
CA THR A 143 -5.09 -26.44 21.90
C THR A 143 -4.96 -27.52 20.81
N PHE A 144 -4.06 -27.35 19.84
CA PHE A 144 -3.79 -28.34 18.80
C PHE A 144 -2.78 -29.42 19.24
N THR A 145 -1.79 -29.07 20.06
CA THR A 145 -0.82 -30.02 20.64
C THR A 145 -1.44 -30.88 21.75
N SER A 146 -2.38 -30.34 22.53
CA SER A 146 -3.12 -31.09 23.57
C SER A 146 -3.98 -32.25 23.02
N LYS A 147 -4.50 -32.15 21.78
CA LYS A 147 -5.28 -33.24 21.15
C LYS A 147 -4.43 -34.28 20.43
N LEU A 148 -3.16 -34.00 20.15
CA LEU A 148 -2.24 -34.94 19.52
C LEU A 148 -1.50 -35.85 20.53
N ASP A 149 -1.48 -35.50 21.82
CA ASP A 149 -0.88 -36.35 22.86
C ASP A 149 -1.84 -37.37 23.49
N CYS A 150 -3.15 -37.34 23.20
CA CYS A 150 -4.06 -38.38 23.65
C CYS A 150 -4.02 -39.65 22.78
N ASN A 151 -3.43 -39.61 21.57
CA ASN A 151 -3.39 -40.75 20.64
C ASN A 151 -2.10 -41.58 20.69
N LYS A 152 -1.17 -41.27 21.62
CA LYS A 152 0.11 -41.98 21.78
C LYS A 152 0.18 -43.02 22.90
N ARG A 153 -0.90 -43.27 23.65
CA ARG A 153 -0.93 -44.33 24.69
C ARG A 153 -1.70 -45.61 24.33
N HIS A 154 -2.17 -45.79 23.10
CA HIS A 154 -2.90 -47.01 22.70
C HIS A 154 -2.40 -47.67 21.40
N ARG A 155 -1.08 -47.78 21.22
CA ARG A 155 -0.50 -48.75 20.26
C ARG A 155 0.71 -49.47 20.82
N GLN A 156 0.48 -50.26 21.86
CA GLN A 156 1.13 -51.56 21.99
C GLN A 156 0.09 -52.61 21.60
N CYS A 157 0.11 -52.99 20.32
CA CYS A 157 -0.38 -54.28 19.80
C CYS A 157 -0.26 -54.24 18.29
N SER A 158 0.94 -54.55 17.81
CA SER A 158 1.14 -55.03 16.45
C SER A 158 0.71 -56.51 16.38
N LYS A 159 0.27 -56.91 15.18
CA LYS A 159 0.06 -58.28 14.64
C LYS A 159 -1.36 -58.84 14.79
N ALA A 160 -2.08 -58.95 13.68
CA ALA A 160 -2.13 -60.17 12.87
C ALA A 160 -3.05 -59.99 11.66
N TYR A 161 -2.65 -60.57 10.55
CA TYR A 161 -3.27 -60.55 9.24
C TYR A 161 -4.21 -61.78 9.11
N VAL A 162 -5.36 -61.59 8.46
CA VAL A 162 -6.17 -62.59 7.71
C VAL A 162 -6.70 -63.82 8.44
N SER A 163 -8.03 -63.89 8.58
CA SER A 163 -8.91 -64.89 7.94
C SER A 163 -10.35 -64.65 8.46
N ASP A 164 -11.30 -64.30 7.60
CA ASP A 164 -12.13 -65.22 6.82
C ASP A 164 -13.23 -65.90 7.66
N SER A 165 -14.48 -65.66 7.22
CA SER A 165 -15.59 -66.61 7.26
C SER A 165 -16.33 -66.96 8.58
N LYS A 166 -17.65 -66.68 8.49
CA LYS A 166 -18.80 -67.53 8.86
C LYS A 166 -19.48 -67.37 10.23
N ASN A 167 -20.81 -67.30 10.10
CA ASN A 167 -21.91 -67.73 10.98
C ASN A 167 -21.98 -66.98 12.33
N GLU A 168 -23.13 -66.46 12.76
CA GLU A 168 -24.48 -67.02 12.75
C GLU A 168 -25.52 -65.89 12.89
#